data_AF-A0A6J5U255-F1
#
_entry.id   AF-A0A6J5U255-F1
#
_cell.length_a   1.000
_cell.length_b   1.000
_cell.length_c   1.000
_cell.angle_alpha   90.00
_cell.angle_beta   90.00
_cell.angle_gamma   90.00
#
_symmetry.space_group_name_H-M   'P 1'
#
loop_
_entity.id
_entity.type
_entity.pdbx_description
1 polymer ?
#
loop_
_entity_poly.entity_id
_entity_poly.type
_entity_poly.pdbx_seq_one_letter_code
_entity_poly.pdbx_strand_id
1 'polypeptide(L)'
;MPDVDLPSAVDPTHHLPLQFLPSDPTPPAPTRSDPPGCTLDWLPDFLDLSWVAYGASSLLVISHFPSPLSDAETVIGPIFRQIFELSGDPSSAVEAVSWSPSTPSIGELAAAAENCVWVFSHDSARSKGA
;
A
#
# COMPACT_ATOMS: atom_id res chain seq x y z
N MET A 1 49.09 3.76 34.22
CA MET A 1 47.86 4.08 33.48
C MET A 1 47.09 2.78 33.35
N PRO A 2 45.92 2.63 33.99
CA PRO A 2 45.08 1.46 33.76
C PRO A 2 44.37 1.60 32.40
N ASP A 3 44.27 0.46 31.70
CA ASP A 3 43.50 0.27 30.47
C ASP A 3 42.03 0.65 30.67
N VAL A 4 41.47 1.37 29.71
CA VAL A 4 40.05 1.72 29.67
C VAL A 4 39.33 0.59 28.93
N ASP A 5 38.71 -0.33 29.69
CA ASP A 5 37.78 -1.31 29.14
C ASP A 5 36.54 -0.58 28.60
N LEU A 6 36.47 -0.42 27.27
CA LEU A 6 35.20 -0.13 26.61
C LEU A 6 34.32 -1.37 26.77
N PRO A 7 33.08 -1.25 27.27
CA PRO A 7 32.18 -2.39 27.31
C PRO A 7 31.99 -2.87 25.86
N SER A 8 32.41 -4.10 25.60
CA SER A 8 32.09 -4.78 24.35
C SER A 8 30.57 -4.75 24.21
N ALA A 9 30.07 -3.93 23.29
CA ALA A 9 28.66 -3.90 22.96
C ALA A 9 28.34 -5.27 22.37
N VAL A 10 27.86 -6.18 23.21
CA VAL A 10 27.40 -7.49 22.79
C VAL A 10 26.20 -7.23 21.88
N ASP A 11 26.43 -7.40 20.58
CA ASP A 11 25.38 -7.31 19.59
C ASP A 11 24.42 -8.50 19.81
N PRO A 12 23.18 -8.26 20.25
CA PRO A 12 22.24 -9.32 20.58
C PRO A 12 21.82 -10.13 19.35
N THR A 13 22.13 -9.67 18.13
CA THR A 13 21.82 -10.36 16.86
C THR A 13 22.53 -11.71 16.71
N HIS A 14 23.64 -11.95 17.43
CA HIS A 14 24.41 -13.18 17.35
C HIS A 14 23.72 -14.42 17.95
N HIS A 15 22.66 -14.25 18.75
CA HIS A 15 21.92 -15.35 19.36
C HIS A 15 20.59 -15.64 18.68
N LEU A 16 20.29 -14.95 17.59
CA LEU A 16 19.03 -15.11 16.89
C LEU A 16 19.18 -16.18 15.81
N PRO A 17 18.32 -17.21 15.81
CA PRO A 17 18.48 -18.38 14.94
C PRO A 17 18.31 -18.06 13.44
N LEU A 18 17.82 -16.87 13.10
CA LEU A 18 17.66 -16.36 11.74
C LEU A 18 17.93 -14.84 11.77
N GLN A 19 18.66 -14.33 10.76
CA GLN A 19 18.87 -12.90 10.57
C GLN A 19 17.50 -12.20 10.47
N PHE A 20 17.26 -11.18 11.30
CA PHE A 20 16.06 -10.35 11.17
C PHE A 20 16.09 -9.64 9.83
N LEU A 21 15.35 -10.16 8.86
CA LEU A 21 14.89 -9.37 7.73
C LEU A 21 13.82 -8.42 8.29
N PRO A 22 13.96 -7.09 8.16
CA PRO A 22 12.79 -6.22 8.16
C PRO A 22 11.92 -6.73 7.01
N SER A 23 10.89 -7.51 7.34
CA SER A 23 9.95 -8.02 6.35
C SER A 23 9.07 -6.85 5.93
N ASP A 24 9.59 -5.96 5.10
CA ASP A 24 8.75 -5.14 4.25
C ASP A 24 8.18 -6.10 3.20
N PRO A 25 6.88 -6.44 3.22
CA PRO A 25 6.35 -7.35 2.23
C PRO A 25 6.38 -6.60 0.92
N THR A 26 7.34 -6.95 0.06
CA THR A 26 7.36 -6.50 -1.33
C THR A 26 5.93 -6.56 -1.87
N PRO A 27 5.38 -5.45 -2.40
CA PRO A 27 4.01 -5.43 -2.87
C PRO A 27 3.79 -6.58 -3.84
N PRO A 28 2.62 -7.24 -3.79
CA PRO A 28 2.29 -8.18 -4.83
C PRO A 28 2.29 -7.41 -6.16
N ALA A 29 2.86 -8.04 -7.18
CA ALA A 29 3.02 -7.41 -8.48
C ALA A 29 1.64 -7.13 -9.10
N PRO A 30 1.43 -5.97 -9.74
CA PRO A 30 0.19 -5.71 -10.47
C PRO A 30 -0.10 -6.78 -11.51
N THR A 31 -1.36 -7.18 -11.64
CA THR A 31 -1.83 -8.08 -12.69
C THR A 31 -1.62 -7.42 -14.04
N ARG A 32 -0.76 -8.01 -14.87
CA ARG A 32 -0.55 -7.59 -16.25
C ARG A 32 -1.58 -8.26 -17.14
N SER A 33 -2.57 -7.51 -17.61
CA SER A 33 -3.53 -7.93 -18.62
C SER A 33 -3.07 -7.55 -20.02
N ASP A 34 -3.44 -8.36 -21.02
CA ASP A 34 -3.26 -8.08 -22.45
C ASP A 34 -4.64 -8.20 -23.15
N PRO A 35 -5.22 -7.11 -23.68
CA PRO A 35 -4.70 -5.73 -23.70
C PRO A 35 -4.51 -5.15 -22.29
N PRO A 36 -3.72 -4.07 -22.10
CA PRO A 36 -3.54 -3.43 -20.80
C PRO A 36 -4.91 -3.09 -20.22
N GLY A 37 -5.30 -3.84 -19.19
CA GLY A 37 -6.64 -3.78 -18.62
C GLY A 37 -6.79 -2.63 -17.64
N CYS A 38 -8.01 -2.47 -17.15
CA CYS A 38 -8.38 -1.43 -16.18
C CYS A 38 -7.98 -1.80 -14.75
N THR A 39 -6.94 -2.62 -14.56
CA THR A 39 -6.54 -3.16 -13.25
C THR A 39 -5.71 -2.21 -12.42
N LEU A 40 -5.48 -0.98 -12.89
CA LEU A 40 -4.71 0.06 -12.19
C LEU A 40 -5.38 1.42 -12.42
N ASP A 41 -5.50 2.19 -11.35
CA ASP A 41 -5.93 3.59 -11.41
C ASP A 41 -5.15 4.46 -10.41
N TRP A 42 -5.01 5.74 -10.74
CA TRP A 42 -4.24 6.73 -9.99
C TRP A 42 -5.10 7.93 -9.61
N LEU A 43 -5.02 8.31 -8.34
CA LEU A 43 -5.66 9.48 -7.78
C LEU A 43 -4.57 10.47 -7.33
N PRO A 44 -4.35 11.56 -8.08
CA PRO A 44 -3.19 12.44 -7.88
C PRO A 44 -3.30 13.33 -6.63
N ASP A 45 -4.51 13.66 -6.20
CA ASP A 45 -4.73 14.61 -5.11
C ASP A 45 -5.90 14.17 -4.22
N PHE A 46 -5.57 13.53 -3.10
CA PHE A 46 -6.51 13.22 -2.04
C PHE A 46 -5.79 13.20 -0.68
N LEU A 47 -6.26 14.04 0.26
CA LEU A 47 -5.61 14.27 1.55
C LEU A 47 -4.14 14.73 1.42
N ASP A 48 -3.88 15.61 0.44
CA ASP A 48 -2.55 16.14 0.12
C ASP A 48 -1.53 15.05 -0.29
N LEU A 49 -2.03 13.90 -0.75
CA LEU A 49 -1.25 12.74 -1.15
C LEU A 49 -1.68 12.18 -2.51
N SER A 50 -0.71 11.64 -3.22
CA SER A 50 -0.92 10.78 -4.40
C SER A 50 -1.20 9.31 -4.02
N TRP A 51 -2.26 8.74 -4.57
CA TRP A 51 -2.71 7.36 -4.28
C TRP A 51 -2.81 6.52 -5.54
N VAL A 52 -2.30 5.30 -5.51
CA VAL A 52 -2.51 4.29 -6.56
C VAL A 52 -3.37 3.16 -6.02
N ALA A 53 -4.27 2.66 -6.86
CA ALA A 53 -4.95 1.39 -6.62
C ALA A 53 -4.68 0.45 -7.78
N TYR A 54 -4.39 -0.81 -7.48
CA TYR A 54 -4.20 -1.81 -8.52
C TYR A 54 -4.60 -3.22 -8.07
N GLY A 55 -5.02 -4.03 -9.02
CA GLY A 55 -5.27 -5.46 -8.86
C GLY A 55 -3.96 -6.26 -8.94
N ALA A 56 -3.81 -7.24 -8.06
CA ALA A 56 -2.68 -8.17 -8.01
C ALA A 56 -3.22 -9.59 -7.75
N SER A 57 -3.47 -10.34 -8.83
CA SER A 57 -4.31 -11.53 -8.82
C SER A 57 -5.67 -11.22 -8.19
N SER A 58 -6.04 -11.87 -7.09
CA SER A 58 -7.30 -11.67 -6.36
C SER A 58 -7.26 -10.56 -5.31
N LEU A 59 -6.13 -9.87 -5.19
CA LEU A 59 -5.92 -8.82 -4.21
C LEU A 59 -6.10 -7.45 -4.86
N LEU A 60 -6.80 -6.56 -4.17
CA LEU A 60 -6.78 -5.13 -4.43
C LEU A 60 -5.75 -4.48 -3.52
N VAL A 61 -4.79 -3.77 -4.10
CA VAL A 61 -3.78 -3.00 -3.37
C VAL A 61 -4.09 -1.53 -3.50
N ILE A 62 -4.16 -0.82 -2.38
CA ILE A 62 -4.26 0.63 -2.30
C ILE A 62 -3.00 1.13 -1.59
N SER A 63 -2.25 2.03 -2.22
CA SER A 63 -1.00 2.55 -1.66
C SER A 63 -0.90 4.04 -1.92
N HIS A 64 -0.41 4.80 -0.95
CA HIS A 64 0.10 6.12 -1.27
C HIS A 64 1.48 5.98 -1.93
N PHE A 65 1.76 6.80 -2.93
CA PHE A 65 3.06 6.89 -3.58
C PHE A 65 3.45 8.36 -3.57
N PRO A 66 4.32 8.78 -2.61
CA PRO A 66 4.69 10.18 -2.51
C PRO A 66 5.42 10.60 -3.78
N SER A 67 5.06 11.75 -4.36
CA SER A 67 5.74 12.25 -5.54
C SER A 67 7.20 12.56 -5.19
N PRO A 68 8.18 12.01 -5.93
CA PRO A 68 9.59 12.32 -5.68
C PRO A 68 9.93 13.78 -5.98
N LEU A 69 9.01 14.52 -6.60
CA LEU A 69 9.15 15.95 -6.93
C LEU A 69 8.49 16.86 -5.90
N SER A 70 7.78 16.29 -4.91
CA SER A 70 7.13 17.05 -3.85
C SER A 70 7.97 16.98 -2.57
N ASP A 71 8.59 18.09 -2.21
CA ASP A 71 9.30 18.24 -0.94
C ASP A 71 8.38 18.01 0.27
N ALA A 72 7.07 18.24 0.11
CA ALA A 72 6.08 17.97 1.14
C ALA A 72 5.79 16.47 1.28
N GLU A 73 5.62 15.73 0.17
CA GLU A 73 5.29 14.30 0.21
C GLU A 73 6.50 13.41 0.53
N THR A 74 7.71 13.84 0.16
CA THR A 74 8.96 13.11 0.48
C THR A 74 9.28 13.06 1.97
N VAL A 75 8.64 13.91 2.78
CA VAL A 75 8.76 13.91 4.25
C VAL A 75 7.69 13.02 4.91
N ILE A 76 6.68 12.57 4.16
CA ILE A 76 5.55 11.79 4.68
C ILE A 76 5.95 10.31 4.78
N GLY A 77 6.61 9.97 5.89
CA GLY A 77 6.59 8.65 6.53
C GLY A 77 6.86 7.39 5.67
N PRO A 78 6.63 6.19 6.23
CA PRO A 78 6.70 4.94 5.46
C PRO A 78 5.50 4.81 4.52
N ILE A 79 5.71 4.18 3.36
CA ILE A 79 4.65 3.86 2.39
C ILE A 79 3.53 3.10 3.09
N PHE A 80 2.34 3.69 3.14
CA PHE A 80 1.14 3.05 3.67
C PHE A 80 0.49 2.30 2.54
N ARG A 81 0.24 1.02 2.80
CA ARG A 81 -0.39 0.10 1.87
C ARG A 81 -1.49 -0.67 2.56
N GLN A 82 -2.64 -0.74 1.91
CA GLN A 82 -3.73 -1.62 2.27
C GLN A 82 -3.88 -2.68 1.18
N ILE A 83 -4.11 -3.91 1.60
CA ILE A 83 -4.33 -5.05 0.73
C ILE A 83 -5.69 -5.63 1.13
N PHE A 84 -6.60 -5.73 0.16
CA PHE A 84 -7.93 -6.28 0.34
C PHE A 84 -8.09 -7.52 -0.52
N GLU A 85 -8.64 -8.58 0.07
CA GLU A 85 -9.11 -9.74 -0.66
C GLU A 85 -10.61 -9.54 -0.95
N LEU A 86 -11.01 -9.54 -2.22
CA LEU A 86 -12.36 -9.13 -2.61
C LEU A 86 -13.39 -10.25 -2.45
N SER A 87 -13.16 -11.40 -3.10
CA SER A 87 -14.10 -12.52 -3.17
C SER A 87 -13.79 -13.66 -2.19
N GLY A 88 -12.59 -13.67 -1.59
CA GLY A 88 -12.10 -14.80 -0.80
C GLY A 88 -11.73 -16.03 -1.65
N ASP A 89 -11.91 -15.96 -2.97
CA ASP A 89 -11.49 -16.99 -3.92
C ASP A 89 -10.17 -16.55 -4.57
N PRO A 90 -9.06 -17.28 -4.38
CA PRO A 90 -7.78 -16.92 -4.96
C PRO A 90 -7.75 -16.99 -6.50
N SER A 91 -8.71 -17.67 -7.12
CA SER A 91 -8.83 -17.75 -8.60
C SER A 91 -9.55 -16.54 -9.22
N SER A 92 -10.16 -15.71 -8.38
CA SER A 92 -10.93 -14.53 -8.75
C SER A 92 -10.04 -13.32 -8.93
N ALA A 93 -9.54 -13.11 -10.15
CA ALA A 93 -8.70 -11.96 -10.41
C ALA A 93 -9.51 -10.63 -10.30
N VAL A 94 -8.85 -9.60 -9.79
CA VAL A 94 -9.32 -8.22 -9.91
C VAL A 94 -9.14 -7.79 -11.36
N GLU A 95 -10.25 -7.60 -12.06
CA GLU A 95 -10.30 -7.30 -13.50
C GLU A 95 -10.35 -5.80 -13.78
N ALA A 96 -10.89 -5.01 -12.84
CA ALA A 96 -10.95 -3.56 -12.96
C ALA A 96 -10.86 -2.86 -11.61
N VAL A 97 -10.27 -1.67 -11.63
CA VAL A 97 -10.08 -0.77 -10.49
C VAL A 97 -10.29 0.65 -11.02
N SER A 98 -11.07 1.48 -10.31
CA SER A 98 -11.24 2.88 -10.69
C SER A 98 -11.58 3.77 -9.50
N TRP A 99 -10.82 4.85 -9.35
CA TRP A 99 -11.09 5.93 -8.42
C TRP A 99 -12.24 6.82 -8.93
N SER A 100 -13.00 7.39 -8.00
CA SER A 100 -14.05 8.34 -8.33
C SER A 100 -13.46 9.59 -9.03
N PRO A 101 -14.03 10.02 -10.17
CA PRO A 101 -13.56 11.20 -10.91
C PRO A 101 -14.02 12.52 -10.28
N SER A 102 -14.66 12.49 -9.10
CA SER A 102 -15.15 13.68 -8.41
C SER A 102 -14.03 14.70 -8.16
N THR A 103 -14.32 16.00 -8.35
CA THR A 103 -13.41 17.10 -8.02
C THR A 103 -14.13 18.09 -7.10
N PRO A 104 -13.68 18.32 -5.85
CA PRO A 104 -12.54 17.67 -5.20
C PRO A 104 -12.78 16.17 -4.98
N SER A 105 -11.69 15.40 -4.87
CA SER A 105 -11.78 13.95 -4.65
C SER A 105 -12.39 13.63 -3.29
N ILE A 106 -13.25 12.60 -3.26
CA ILE A 106 -13.84 12.04 -2.04
C ILE A 106 -13.19 10.72 -1.60
N GLY A 107 -12.14 10.27 -2.31
CA GLY A 107 -11.41 9.05 -1.96
C GLY A 107 -12.22 7.76 -2.13
N GLU A 108 -13.25 7.78 -2.97
CA GLU A 108 -14.02 6.59 -3.30
C GLU A 108 -13.36 5.77 -4.41
N LEU A 109 -13.39 4.44 -4.26
CA LEU A 109 -12.77 3.49 -5.17
C LEU A 109 -13.76 2.38 -5.50
N ALA A 110 -13.87 2.02 -6.77
CA ALA A 110 -14.55 0.83 -7.22
C ALA A 110 -13.54 -0.23 -7.68
N ALA A 111 -13.79 -1.50 -7.35
CA ALA A 111 -13.05 -2.62 -7.88
C ALA A 111 -14.01 -3.72 -8.35
N ALA A 112 -13.66 -4.41 -9.42
CA ALA A 112 -14.44 -5.50 -9.99
C ALA A 112 -13.60 -6.78 -10.05
N ALA A 113 -14.24 -7.89 -9.65
CA ALA A 113 -13.73 -9.25 -9.69
C ALA A 113 -14.92 -10.21 -9.82
N GLU A 114 -14.77 -11.27 -10.60
CA GLU A 114 -15.86 -12.19 -10.97
C GLU A 114 -17.13 -11.45 -11.47
N ASN A 115 -18.20 -11.51 -10.68
CA ASN A 115 -19.55 -11.01 -10.97
C ASN A 115 -20.00 -9.96 -9.93
N CYS A 116 -19.05 -9.37 -9.22
CA CYS A 116 -19.28 -8.42 -8.15
C CYS A 116 -18.47 -7.13 -8.39
N VAL A 117 -19.03 -6.02 -7.91
CA VAL A 117 -18.34 -4.73 -7.85
C VAL A 117 -18.34 -4.28 -6.39
N TRP A 118 -17.16 -4.04 -5.85
CA TRP A 118 -16.96 -3.51 -4.52
C TRP A 118 -16.75 -2.01 -4.60
N VAL A 119 -17.44 -1.27 -3.76
CA VAL A 119 -17.27 0.17 -3.61
C VAL A 119 -16.71 0.45 -2.23
N PHE A 120 -15.55 1.10 -2.20
CA PHE A 120 -14.86 1.53 -0.99
C PHE A 120 -15.06 3.03 -0.86
N SER A 121 -15.51 3.46 0.32
CA SER A 121 -15.61 4.88 0.65
C SER A 121 -14.63 5.21 1.77
N HIS A 122 -14.00 6.38 1.67
CA HIS A 122 -13.18 6.91 2.74
C HIS A 122 -14.07 7.36 3.91
N ASP A 123 -13.99 6.66 5.04
CA ASP A 123 -14.69 7.06 6.27
C ASP A 123 -13.87 8.09 7.04
N SER A 124 -14.13 9.38 6.76
CA SER A 124 -13.51 10.48 7.48
C SER A 124 -13.92 10.55 8.97
N ALA A 125 -15.03 9.90 9.37
CA ALA A 125 -15.50 9.90 10.75
C ALA A 125 -14.68 8.96 11.66
N ARG A 126 -14.00 7.97 11.08
CA ARG A 126 -13.05 7.09 11.78
C ARG A 126 -11.63 7.64 11.91
N SER A 127 -11.29 8.74 11.23
CA SER A 127 -9.93 9.33 11.29
C SER A 127 -9.69 10.21 12.52
N LYS A 128 -10.72 10.52 13.31
CA LYS A 128 -10.54 11.07 14.66
C LYS A 128 -10.05 9.98 15.60
N GLY A 129 -8.74 9.76 15.57
CA GLY A 129 -8.04 8.93 16.55
C GLY A 129 -8.34 9.40 17.98
N ALA A 130 -8.58 8.43 18.84
CA ALA A 130 -8.54 8.55 20.29
C ALA A 130 -7.12 8.78 20.80
#